data_AF-A0AB39MB38-F1
#
_entry.id   AF-A0AB39MB38-F1
#
_cell.length_a   1.000
_cell.length_b   1.000
_cell.length_c   1.000
_cell.angle_alpha   90.00
_cell.angle_beta   90.00
_cell.angle_gamma   90.00
#
_symmetry.space_group_name_H-M   'P 1'
#
loop_
_entity.id
_entity.type
_entity.pdbx_description
1 polymer ?
#
loop_
_entity_poly.entity_id
_entity_poly.type
_entity_poly.pdbx_seq_one_letter_code
_entity_poly.pdbx_strand_id
1 'polypeptide(L)'
;MASEPNPAPSANTQVTAVTDGITRVFTWEDDARIAVRNLGREIVIEANSAGLKTLAAHLLVLAQDGTPDGAHLHLEEDNGLEEGSAALVLERCDDE
;
A
#
# COMPACT_ATOMS: atom_id res chain seq x y z
N MET A 1 -7.31 -28.09 17.79
CA MET A 1 -6.40 -27.62 16.73
C MET A 1 -6.28 -26.13 16.92
N ALA A 2 -5.13 -25.65 17.38
CA ALA A 2 -4.86 -24.23 17.55
C ALA A 2 -4.34 -23.71 16.21
N SER A 3 -5.03 -22.75 15.61
CA SER A 3 -4.52 -22.04 14.44
C SER A 3 -3.36 -21.17 14.89
N GLU A 4 -2.17 -21.43 14.35
CA GLU A 4 -0.98 -20.61 14.59
C GLU A 4 -1.21 -19.20 14.01
N PRO A 5 -0.75 -18.13 14.70
CA PRO A 5 -0.80 -16.78 14.14
C PRO A 5 0.16 -16.68 12.95
N ASN A 6 -0.34 -16.09 11.85
CA ASN A 6 0.42 -15.83 10.64
C ASN A 6 1.64 -14.94 10.98
N PRO A 7 2.88 -15.34 10.66
CA PRO A 7 4.04 -14.51 10.96
C PRO A 7 3.99 -13.21 10.13
N ALA A 8 4.33 -12.09 10.77
CA ALA A 8 4.47 -10.80 10.11
C ALA A 8 5.47 -10.90 8.93
N PRO A 9 5.21 -10.25 7.78
CA PRO A 9 6.11 -10.32 6.63
C PRO A 9 7.47 -9.71 6.99
N SER A 10 8.54 -10.44 6.69
CA SER A 10 9.93 -10.02 6.87
C SER A 10 10.56 -9.67 5.51
N ALA A 11 11.30 -8.56 5.50
CA ALA A 11 12.18 -7.96 4.48
C ALA A 11 11.97 -8.33 2.98
N ASN A 12 11.82 -7.30 2.14
CA ASN A 12 11.63 -7.36 0.68
C ASN A 12 10.31 -8.01 0.18
N THR A 13 9.18 -7.65 0.79
CA THR A 13 7.88 -8.07 0.24
C THR A 13 7.60 -7.31 -1.05
N GLN A 14 7.67 -8.02 -2.18
CA GLN A 14 7.25 -7.54 -3.49
C GLN A 14 5.81 -7.97 -3.71
N VAL A 15 4.89 -7.02 -3.67
CA VAL A 15 3.50 -7.28 -4.07
C VAL A 15 3.43 -7.10 -5.57
N THR A 16 3.17 -8.20 -6.27
CA THR A 16 2.93 -8.18 -7.71
C THR A 16 1.44 -8.02 -7.93
N ALA A 17 1.01 -6.85 -8.36
CA ALA A 17 -0.36 -6.63 -8.81
C ALA A 17 -0.38 -6.77 -10.34
N VAL A 18 -1.23 -7.68 -10.84
CA VAL A 18 -1.52 -7.79 -12.26
C VAL A 18 -2.84 -7.07 -12.49
N THR A 19 -2.75 -5.86 -13.02
CA THR A 19 -3.91 -5.10 -13.50
C THR A 19 -3.73 -4.94 -15.01
N ASP A 20 -4.73 -5.36 -15.78
CA ASP A 20 -4.78 -5.24 -17.25
C ASP A 20 -3.64 -5.92 -18.03
N GLY A 21 -3.06 -6.98 -17.47
CA GLY A 21 -1.99 -7.76 -18.12
C GLY A 21 -0.59 -7.15 -18.03
N ILE A 22 -0.43 -6.05 -17.29
CA ILE A 22 0.88 -5.46 -16.97
C ILE A 22 1.23 -5.81 -15.53
N THR A 23 2.38 -6.46 -15.34
CA THR A 23 2.94 -6.77 -14.02
C THR A 23 3.52 -5.50 -13.40
N ARG A 24 2.92 -5.00 -12.32
CA ARG A 24 3.49 -3.92 -11.48
C ARG A 24 4.08 -4.51 -10.22
N VAL A 25 5.26 -4.01 -9.84
CA VAL A 25 5.97 -4.44 -8.63
C VAL A 25 5.94 -3.31 -7.62
N PHE A 26 5.27 -3.55 -6.50
CA PHE A 26 5.23 -2.66 -5.35
C PHE A 26 6.21 -3.17 -4.29
N THR A 27 7.16 -2.32 -3.90
CA THR A 27 8.26 -2.69 -3.01
C THR A 27 8.11 -2.01 -1.66
N TRP A 28 8.18 -2.82 -0.61
CA TRP A 28 8.21 -2.36 0.77
C TRP A 28 9.63 -2.14 1.25
N GLU A 29 9.84 -1.06 1.99
CA GLU A 29 11.07 -0.81 2.72
C GLU A 29 11.05 -1.65 4.01
N ASP A 30 12.23 -2.06 4.46
CA ASP A 30 12.35 -2.79 5.71
C ASP A 30 11.85 -1.95 6.89
N ASP A 31 11.16 -2.61 7.83
CA ASP A 31 10.52 -2.00 9.00
C ASP A 31 9.50 -0.90 8.68
N ALA A 32 8.95 -0.87 7.45
CA ALA A 32 7.87 0.04 7.09
C ALA A 32 6.65 -0.16 7.99
N ARG A 33 6.19 0.93 8.60
CA ARG A 33 4.98 0.98 9.44
C ARG A 33 4.12 2.14 9.01
N ILE A 34 2.87 1.86 8.69
CA ILE A 34 1.92 2.82 8.12
C ILE A 34 0.58 2.64 8.82
N ALA A 35 0.07 3.70 9.43
CA ALA A 35 -1.25 3.76 10.02
C ALA A 35 -2.11 4.80 9.30
N VAL A 36 -3.40 4.52 9.17
CA VAL A 36 -4.35 5.44 8.52
C VAL A 36 -5.52 5.70 9.44
N ARG A 37 -5.77 6.97 9.77
CA ARG A 37 -6.86 7.38 10.66
C ARG A 37 -7.80 8.33 9.92
N ASN A 38 -9.09 8.01 9.93
CA ASN A 38 -10.14 8.91 9.45
C ASN A 38 -10.67 9.74 10.61
N LEU A 39 -10.42 11.05 10.59
CA LEU A 39 -10.88 12.02 11.60
C LEU A 39 -12.15 12.78 11.14
N GLY A 40 -12.88 12.22 10.16
CA GLY A 40 -14.09 12.79 9.57
C GLY A 40 -13.80 13.77 8.44
N ARG A 41 -13.13 14.89 8.75
CA ARG A 41 -12.76 15.92 7.75
C ARG A 41 -11.33 15.82 7.26
N GLU A 42 -10.51 15.03 7.95
CA GLU A 42 -9.10 14.87 7.66
C GLU A 42 -8.76 13.38 7.69
N ILE A 43 -7.94 12.95 6.75
CA ILE A 43 -7.31 11.63 6.77
C ILE A 43 -5.87 11.83 7.19
N VAL A 44 -5.45 11.15 8.25
CA VAL A 44 -4.07 11.15 8.71
C VAL A 44 -3.42 9.85 8.26
N ILE A 45 -2.44 9.96 7.38
CA ILE A 45 -1.50 8.87 7.08
C ILE A 45 -0.26 9.11 7.93
N GLU A 46 -0.07 8.27 8.94
CA GLU A 46 1.02 8.34 9.89
C GLU A 46 1.96 7.18 9.65
N ALA A 47 3.22 7.45 9.34
CA ALA A 47 4.18 6.40 9.03
C ALA A 47 5.58 6.76 9.52
N ASN A 48 6.40 5.74 9.78
CA ASN A 48 7.82 5.95 10.00
C ASN A 48 8.54 6.29 8.69
N SER A 49 9.84 6.62 8.78
CA SER A 49 10.63 6.99 7.59
C SER A 49 10.59 5.93 6.48
N ALA A 50 10.65 4.64 6.83
CA ALA A 50 10.54 3.53 5.89
C ALA A 50 9.15 3.47 5.24
N GLY A 51 8.07 3.55 6.03
CA GLY A 51 6.70 3.53 5.53
C GLY A 51 6.39 4.70 4.59
N LEU A 52 6.89 5.91 4.90
CA LEU A 52 6.76 7.05 3.99
C LEU A 52 7.48 6.84 2.66
N LYS A 53 8.67 6.24 2.67
CA LYS A 53 9.41 5.89 1.44
C LYS A 53 8.67 4.81 0.63
N THR A 54 8.12 3.80 1.31
CA THR A 54 7.27 2.77 0.66
C THR A 54 6.06 3.38 -0.04
N LEU A 55 5.31 4.25 0.63
CA LEU A 55 4.17 4.94 0.02
C LEU A 55 4.60 5.79 -1.19
N ALA A 56 5.71 6.53 -1.06
CA ALA A 56 6.25 7.31 -2.18
C ALA A 56 6.64 6.42 -3.37
N ALA A 57 7.28 5.29 -3.12
CA ALA A 57 7.63 4.32 -4.17
C ALA A 57 6.38 3.73 -4.84
N HIS A 58 5.35 3.39 -4.07
CA HIS A 58 4.08 2.89 -4.62
C HIS A 58 3.37 3.93 -5.49
N LEU A 59 3.33 5.18 -5.05
CA LEU A 59 2.81 6.30 -5.84
C LEU A 59 3.60 6.49 -7.14
N LEU A 60 4.93 6.38 -7.08
CA LEU A 60 5.77 6.46 -8.29
C LEU A 60 5.49 5.31 -9.27
N VAL A 61 5.19 4.10 -8.79
CA VAL A 61 4.79 2.97 -9.66
C VAL A 61 3.47 3.27 -10.36
N LEU A 62 2.46 3.78 -9.64
CA LEU A 62 1.18 4.17 -10.23
C LEU A 62 1.34 5.30 -11.27
N ALA A 63 2.25 6.24 -11.02
CA ALA A 63 2.51 7.37 -11.92
C ALA A 63 3.35 7.02 -13.17
N GLN A 64 3.85 5.78 -13.33
CA GLN A 64 4.65 5.39 -14.49
C GLN A 64 3.91 5.56 -15.82
N ASP A 65 4.64 5.94 -16.86
CA ASP A 65 4.12 6.01 -18.24
C ASP A 65 3.51 4.66 -18.65
N GLY A 66 2.35 4.72 -19.30
CA GLY A 66 1.61 3.53 -19.72
C GLY A 66 0.86 2.82 -18.60
N THR A 67 0.82 3.37 -17.38
CA THR A 67 -0.13 2.87 -16.38
C THR A 67 -1.57 3.24 -16.76
N PRO A 68 -2.48 2.25 -16.89
CA PRO A 68 -3.87 2.53 -17.20
C PRO A 68 -4.52 3.44 -16.17
N ASP A 69 -5.46 4.24 -16.65
CA ASP A 69 -6.37 4.96 -15.77
C ASP A 69 -7.20 3.99 -14.92
N GLY A 70 -7.50 4.38 -13.68
CA GLY A 70 -8.17 3.54 -12.69
C GLY A 70 -7.29 2.44 -12.08
N ALA A 71 -5.98 2.38 -12.41
CA ALA A 71 -5.07 1.46 -11.75
C ALA A 71 -4.89 1.86 -10.28
N HIS A 72 -5.09 0.91 -9.37
CA HIS A 72 -5.04 1.17 -7.94
C HIS A 72 -4.36 0.07 -7.12
N LEU A 73 -3.94 0.45 -5.92
CA LEU A 73 -3.41 -0.43 -4.88
C LEU A 73 -4.26 -0.28 -3.62
N HIS A 74 -4.80 -1.40 -3.12
CA HIS A 74 -5.51 -1.47 -1.86
C HIS A 74 -4.55 -1.84 -0.73
N LEU A 75 -4.62 -1.09 0.36
CA LEU A 75 -3.90 -1.33 1.60
C LEU A 75 -4.90 -1.45 2.76
N GLU A 76 -4.73 -2.48 3.58
CA GLU A 76 -5.58 -2.81 4.71
C GLU A 76 -4.73 -3.40 5.85
N GLU A 77 -5.32 -3.60 7.03
CA GLU A 77 -4.60 -4.09 8.23
C GLU A 77 -3.84 -5.39 7.97
N ASP A 78 -4.45 -6.32 7.24
CA ASP A 78 -3.84 -7.61 6.90
C ASP A 78 -2.85 -7.53 5.72
N ASN A 79 -2.74 -6.38 5.06
CA ASN A 79 -1.93 -6.18 3.86
C ASN A 79 -1.27 -4.79 3.85
N GLY A 80 -0.47 -4.52 4.88
CA GLY A 80 0.50 -3.43 4.90
C GLY A 80 0.19 -2.24 5.81
N LEU A 81 -0.99 -2.19 6.43
CA LEU A 81 -1.32 -1.17 7.43
C LEU A 81 -1.25 -1.73 8.85
N GLU A 82 -0.95 -0.86 9.82
CA GLU A 82 -0.99 -1.22 11.25
C GLU A 82 -2.44 -1.50 11.69
N GLU A 83 -2.61 -2.38 12.68
CA GLU A 83 -3.90 -2.71 13.31
C GLU A 83 -4.64 -1.43 13.76
N GLY A 84 -5.95 -1.38 13.52
CA GLY A 84 -6.82 -0.23 13.77
C GLY A 84 -6.84 0.81 12.65
N SER A 85 -6.15 0.57 11.53
CA SER A 85 -6.13 1.49 10.39
C SER A 85 -7.40 1.40 9.55
N ALA A 86 -7.86 2.56 9.07
CA ALA A 86 -8.83 2.58 7.97
C ALA A 86 -8.17 2.07 6.69
N ALA A 87 -8.92 1.33 5.86
CA ALA A 87 -8.45 0.92 4.54
C ALA A 87 -8.08 2.14 3.68
N LEU A 88 -7.01 2.01 2.90
CA LEU A 88 -6.48 3.05 2.02
C LEU A 88 -6.39 2.54 0.59
N VAL A 89 -6.85 3.34 -0.36
CA VAL A 89 -6.69 3.08 -1.79
C VAL A 89 -5.80 4.17 -2.37
N LEU A 90 -4.73 3.76 -3.06
CA LEU A 90 -3.93 4.63 -3.90
C LEU A 90 -4.32 4.36 -5.36
N GLU A 91 -4.76 5.37 -6.08
CA GLU A 91 -5.30 5.21 -7.43
C GLU A 91 -4.68 6.25 -8.39
N ARG A 92 -4.34 5.80 -9.60
CA ARG A 92 -4.15 6.70 -10.73
C ARG A 92 -5.52 7.01 -11.32
N CYS A 93 -5.86 8.29 -11.35
CA CYS A 93 -7.09 8.80 -11.95
C CYS A 93 -6.72 10.04 -12.76
N ASP A 94 -6.59 9.88 -14.08
CA ASP A 94 -6.36 10.94 -15.06
C ASP A 94 -7.70 11.44 -15.67
N ASP A 95 -8.83 10.77 -15.34
CA ASP A 95 -10.18 11.18 -15.71
C ASP A 95 -10.73 12.25 -14.73
N GLU A 96 -11.13 13.43 -15.24
CA GLU A 96 -11.96 14.45 -14.55
C GLU A 96 -13.44 14.35 -14.96
#